data_AF-A0A968PJV4-F1
#
_entry.id   AF-A0A968PJV4-F1
#
_cell.length_a   1.000
_cell.length_b   1.000
_cell.length_c   1.000
_cell.angle_alpha   90.00
_cell.angle_beta   90.00
_cell.angle_gamma   90.00
#
_symmetry.space_group_name_H-M   'P 1'
#
loop_
_entity.id
_entity.type
_entity.pdbx_description
1 polymer ?
#
loop_
_entity_poly.entity_id
_entity_poly.type
_entity_poly.pdbx_seq_one_letter_code
_entity_poly.pdbx_strand_id
1 'polypeptide(L)'
;MPLWVIAVQAFISLLVPMLAALLPVWAGTNITIREALSSEGGPGNYGRGLFDRIIQGVRGLPRPVLLSLRNTFRRKGRLVLTLTTLTLGGAIFISIFSVRNSLMLTVDDLLTSLFDYDVQVNFERTYRDSYVITEALRVPGVEAAETWRTGGVRPVLPDDSEGESITVFAVPPDTVMMNPNITEGRWLLPEDQNAIVMSTGVMDDTPDLAVGDEIVLKVRGHDTTWRIVGVMPTIGGSRWAYTTYDAYGQAER
;
A
#
# COMPACT_ATOMS: atom_id res chain seq x y z
N MET A 1 -15.66 -15.84 12.86
CA MET A 1 -15.57 -14.53 13.54
C MET A 1 -15.33 -14.78 15.03
N PRO A 2 -14.26 -14.22 15.63
CA PRO A 2 -13.98 -14.40 17.05
C PRO A 2 -15.08 -13.81 17.94
N LEU A 3 -15.44 -14.46 19.05
CA LEU A 3 -16.49 -14.00 19.98
C LEU A 3 -16.24 -12.61 20.58
N TRP A 4 -14.97 -12.24 20.79
CA TRP A 4 -14.62 -10.92 21.32
C TRP A 4 -14.97 -9.78 20.36
N VAL A 5 -14.95 -10.01 19.04
CA VAL A 5 -15.33 -9.01 18.03
C VAL A 5 -16.82 -8.70 18.14
N ILE A 6 -17.64 -9.73 18.32
CA ILE A 6 -19.09 -9.59 18.50
C ILE A 6 -19.40 -8.85 19.80
N ALA A 7 -18.70 -9.18 20.89
CA ALA A 7 -18.87 -8.49 22.17
C ALA A 7 -18.50 -7.00 22.10
N VAL A 8 -17.38 -6.67 21.44
CA VAL A 8 -16.95 -5.28 21.21
C VAL A 8 -17.96 -4.54 20.33
N GLN A 9 -18.45 -5.16 19.25
CA GLN A 9 -19.46 -4.57 18.38
C GLN A 9 -20.77 -4.29 19.13
N ALA A 10 -21.26 -5.26 19.91
CA ALA A 10 -22.46 -5.09 20.73
C ALA A 10 -22.28 -3.96 21.75
N PHE A 11 -21.14 -3.93 22.45
CA PHE A 11 -20.81 -2.89 23.41
C PHE A 11 -20.77 -1.49 22.77
N ILE A 12 -20.06 -1.32 21.65
CA ILE A 12 -19.97 -0.05 20.93
C ILE A 12 -21.35 0.41 20.43
N SER A 13 -22.15 -0.52 19.90
CA SER A 13 -23.49 -0.22 19.39
C SER A 13 -24.46 0.30 20.46
N LEU A 14 -24.23 -0.06 21.74
CA LEU A 14 -25.04 0.41 22.87
C LEU A 14 -24.45 1.69 23.51
N LEU A 15 -23.12 1.75 23.63
CA LEU A 15 -22.42 2.85 24.27
C LEU A 15 -22.58 4.17 23.49
N VAL A 16 -22.48 4.11 22.16
CA VAL A 16 -22.50 5.32 21.30
C VAL A 16 -23.86 6.05 21.37
N PRO A 17 -25.02 5.40 21.21
CA PRO A 17 -26.32 6.05 21.39
C PRO A 17 -26.52 6.61 22.79
N MET A 18 -26.05 5.90 23.82
CA MET A 18 -26.20 6.33 25.21
C MET A 18 -25.42 7.62 25.49
N LEU A 19 -24.16 7.70 25.03
CA LEU A 19 -23.35 8.91 25.12
C LEU A 19 -23.93 10.06 24.28
N ALA A 20 -24.42 9.77 23.07
CA ALA A 20 -25.02 10.76 22.19
C ALA A 20 -26.31 11.37 22.77
N ALA A 21 -27.11 10.58 23.48
CA ALA A 21 -28.33 11.04 24.16
C ALA A 21 -28.04 11.86 25.44
N LEU A 22 -26.87 11.69 26.05
CA LEU A 22 -26.51 12.34 27.31
C LEU A 22 -26.41 13.87 27.15
N LEU A 23 -25.81 14.34 26.06
CA LEU A 23 -25.67 15.78 25.76
C LEU A 23 -27.03 16.53 25.68
N PRO A 24 -28.01 16.11 24.86
CA PRO A 24 -29.31 16.78 24.80
C PRO A 24 -30.12 16.65 26.10
N VAL A 25 -30.02 15.54 26.82
CA VAL A 25 -30.70 15.37 28.11
C VAL A 25 -30.16 16.36 29.14
N TRP A 26 -28.83 16.47 29.27
CA TRP A 26 -28.19 17.37 30.23
C TRP A 26 -28.45 18.85 29.91
N ALA A 27 -28.47 19.20 28.62
CA ALA A 27 -28.82 20.54 28.16
C ALA A 27 -30.31 20.88 28.46
N GLY A 28 -31.21 19.90 28.36
CA GLY A 28 -32.63 20.08 28.65
C GLY A 28 -32.94 20.21 30.14
N THR A 29 -32.25 19.48 31.00
CA THR A 29 -32.47 19.51 32.46
C THR A 29 -31.97 20.79 33.14
N ASN A 30 -31.06 21.53 32.50
CA ASN A 30 -30.51 22.79 33.03
C ASN A 30 -31.32 24.05 32.65
N ILE A 31 -32.47 23.92 31.98
CA ILE A 31 -33.33 25.05 31.63
C ILE A 31 -34.30 25.33 32.78
N THR A 32 -34.29 26.55 33.30
CA THR A 32 -35.19 26.94 34.40
C THR A 32 -36.62 27.20 33.90
N ILE A 33 -37.64 26.95 34.75
CA ILE A 33 -39.06 27.19 34.41
C ILE A 33 -39.29 28.66 34.00
N ARG A 34 -38.56 29.60 34.62
CA ARG A 34 -38.61 31.02 34.28
C ARG A 34 -38.06 31.31 32.89
N GLU A 35 -36.95 30.68 32.49
CA GLU A 35 -36.40 30.79 31.12
C GLU A 35 -37.28 30.12 30.08
N ALA A 36 -37.92 28.99 30.41
CA ALA A 36 -38.85 28.33 29.52
C ALA A 36 -40.06 29.23 29.20
N LEU A 37 -40.60 29.92 30.20
CA LEU A 37 -41.75 30.82 30.05
C LEU A 37 -41.39 32.20 29.48
N SER A 38 -40.17 32.70 29.68
CA SER A 38 -39.71 33.98 29.11
C SER A 38 -39.15 33.87 27.67
N SER A 39 -39.08 32.66 27.12
CA SER A 39 -38.44 32.36 25.83
C SER A 39 -39.26 32.72 24.57
N GLU A 40 -40.37 33.46 24.69
CA GLU A 40 -41.13 33.98 23.53
C GLU A 40 -40.27 34.86 22.59
N GLY A 41 -39.08 35.30 23.03
CA GLY A 41 -38.01 35.79 22.17
C GLY A 41 -36.73 34.98 22.37
N GLY A 42 -36.52 33.94 21.55
CA GLY A 42 -35.45 32.94 21.73
C GLY A 42 -34.03 33.46 22.03
N PRO A 43 -33.15 32.58 22.56
CA PRO A 43 -31.85 32.96 23.11
C PRO A 43 -30.95 33.49 22.00
N GLY A 44 -30.61 34.78 22.04
CA GLY A 44 -29.75 35.36 21.02
C GLY A 44 -29.23 36.74 21.39
N ASN A 45 -27.92 36.82 21.61
CA ASN A 45 -27.17 38.06 21.44
C ASN A 45 -27.43 38.61 20.03
N TYR A 46 -28.31 39.60 19.91
CA TYR A 46 -28.62 40.27 18.67
C TYR A 46 -27.43 41.13 18.20
N GLY A 47 -26.98 40.90 16.96
CA GLY A 47 -26.35 41.95 16.13
C GLY A 47 -24.87 42.32 16.35
N ARG A 48 -24.05 41.56 17.08
CA ARG A 48 -22.62 41.90 17.31
C ARG A 48 -21.58 40.85 16.89
N GLY A 49 -21.96 39.88 16.06
CA GLY A 49 -21.01 38.87 15.57
C GLY A 49 -20.17 39.34 14.38
N LEU A 50 -18.88 38.99 14.33
CA LEU A 50 -17.96 39.22 13.20
C LEU A 50 -18.58 38.88 11.82
N PHE A 51 -19.35 37.79 11.73
CA PHE A 51 -20.00 37.34 10.50
C PHE A 51 -21.14 38.26 10.02
N ASP A 52 -21.86 38.92 10.93
CA ASP A 52 -22.93 39.86 10.55
C ASP A 52 -22.32 41.08 9.83
N ARG A 53 -21.09 41.47 10.18
CA ARG A 53 -20.33 42.55 9.52
C ARG A 53 -19.78 42.14 8.15
N ILE A 54 -19.38 40.89 7.99
CA ILE A 54 -18.91 40.32 6.70
C ILE A 54 -20.08 40.21 5.71
N ILE A 55 -21.25 39.73 6.16
CA ILE A 55 -22.44 39.56 5.30
C ILE A 55 -23.01 40.92 4.86
N GLN A 56 -22.92 41.96 5.70
CA GLN A 56 -23.31 43.34 5.32
C GLN A 56 -22.45 43.93 4.18
N GLY A 57 -21.23 43.43 3.98
CA GLY A 57 -20.32 43.86 2.90
C GLY A 57 -20.64 43.25 1.53
N VAL A 58 -21.42 42.17 1.48
CA VAL A 58 -21.74 41.47 0.22
C VAL A 58 -22.89 42.17 -0.48
N ARG A 59 -22.58 42.98 -1.50
CA ARG A 59 -23.57 43.66 -2.34
C ARG A 59 -23.87 42.81 -3.59
N GLY A 60 -25.15 42.66 -3.94
CA GLY A 60 -25.58 41.99 -5.18
C GLY A 60 -26.34 40.67 -5.02
N LEU A 61 -26.43 40.11 -3.80
CA LEU A 61 -27.25 38.92 -3.54
C LEU A 61 -28.74 39.28 -3.34
N PRO A 62 -29.68 38.48 -3.86
CA PRO A 62 -31.11 38.65 -3.57
C PRO A 62 -31.38 38.60 -2.07
N ARG A 63 -32.28 39.47 -1.57
CA ARG A 63 -32.66 39.54 -0.15
C ARG A 63 -33.00 38.17 0.49
N PRO A 64 -33.69 37.23 -0.20
CA PRO A 64 -33.97 35.90 0.36
C PRO A 64 -32.71 35.06 0.64
N VAL A 65 -31.69 35.16 -0.21
CA VAL A 65 -30.41 34.44 -0.08
C VAL A 65 -29.57 35.01 1.07
N LEU A 66 -29.57 36.33 1.24
CA LEU A 66 -28.95 37.00 2.39
C LEU A 66 -29.61 36.58 3.71
N LEU A 67 -30.94 36.47 3.72
CA LEU A 67 -31.71 36.03 4.89
C LEU A 67 -31.43 34.56 5.24
N SER A 68 -31.36 33.66 4.26
CA SER A 68 -31.05 32.25 4.51
C SER A 68 -29.62 32.05 4.98
N LEU A 69 -28.64 32.74 4.38
CA LEU A 69 -27.24 32.71 4.81
C LEU A 69 -27.08 33.17 6.26
N ARG A 70 -27.68 34.32 6.61
CA ARG A 70 -27.66 34.85 7.96
C ARG A 70 -28.33 33.91 8.97
N ASN A 71 -29.43 33.27 8.60
CA ASN A 71 -30.12 32.32 9.47
C ASN A 71 -29.29 31.04 9.71
N THR A 72 -28.50 30.61 8.73
CA THR A 72 -27.58 29.47 8.83
C THR A 72 -26.42 29.76 9.79
N PHE A 73 -25.80 30.96 9.71
CA PHE A 73 -24.75 31.39 10.64
C PHE A 73 -25.27 31.80 12.03
N ARG A 74 -26.58 32.05 12.17
CA ARG A 74 -27.22 32.32 13.46
C ARG A 74 -27.20 31.09 14.38
N ARG A 75 -27.26 29.88 13.82
CA ARG A 75 -27.19 28.61 14.59
C ARG A 75 -25.82 27.94 14.43
N LYS A 76 -24.78 28.57 14.99
CA LYS A 76 -23.36 28.15 14.87
C LYS A 76 -23.11 26.67 15.17
N GLY A 77 -23.75 26.11 16.20
CA GLY A 77 -23.57 24.69 16.56
C GLY A 77 -24.04 23.72 15.48
N ARG A 78 -25.22 23.95 14.90
CA ARG A 78 -25.77 23.09 13.84
C ARG A 78 -24.95 23.21 12.55
N LEU A 79 -24.48 24.41 12.22
CA LEU A 79 -23.60 24.64 11.08
C LEU A 79 -22.28 23.90 11.24
N VAL A 80 -21.61 24.03 12.39
CA VAL A 80 -20.34 23.34 12.65
C VAL A 80 -20.53 21.83 12.58
N LEU A 81 -21.59 21.28 13.21
CA LEU A 81 -21.86 19.85 13.18
C LEU A 81 -22.04 19.32 11.75
N THR A 82 -22.90 19.96 10.96
CA THR A 82 -23.17 19.52 9.58
C THR A 82 -21.96 19.69 8.67
N LEU A 83 -21.24 20.80 8.78
CA LEU A 83 -20.05 21.05 7.99
C LEU A 83 -18.95 20.05 8.32
N THR A 84 -18.68 19.80 9.60
CA THR A 84 -17.69 18.82 10.04
C THR A 84 -18.03 17.41 9.55
N THR A 85 -19.30 16.99 9.63
CA THR A 85 -19.70 15.67 9.13
C THR A 85 -19.52 15.56 7.62
N LEU A 86 -19.91 16.60 6.86
CA LEU A 86 -19.75 16.62 5.40
C LEU A 86 -18.28 16.65 4.99
N THR A 87 -17.44 17.46 5.64
CA THR A 87 -16.01 17.53 5.33
C THR A 87 -15.30 16.24 5.70
N LEU A 88 -15.63 15.62 6.84
CA LEU A 88 -15.06 14.33 7.23
C LEU A 88 -15.46 13.23 6.23
N GLY A 89 -16.73 13.18 5.84
CA GLY A 89 -17.21 12.25 4.81
C GLY A 89 -16.49 12.43 3.46
N GLY A 90 -16.34 13.69 3.02
CA GLY A 90 -15.59 14.02 1.80
C GLY A 90 -14.10 13.66 1.89
N ALA A 91 -13.46 13.92 3.03
CA ALA A 91 -12.05 13.61 3.26
C ALA A 91 -11.79 12.08 3.24
N ILE A 92 -12.66 11.31 3.91
CA ILE A 92 -12.57 9.84 3.90
C ILE A 92 -12.76 9.32 2.48
N PHE A 93 -13.75 9.86 1.75
CA PHE A 93 -13.99 9.48 0.36
C PHE A 93 -12.74 9.71 -0.51
N ILE A 94 -12.18 10.94 -0.50
CA ILE A 94 -10.98 11.27 -1.27
C ILE A 94 -9.81 10.37 -0.86
N SER A 95 -9.60 10.15 0.43
CA SER A 95 -8.53 9.29 0.95
C SER A 95 -8.60 7.87 0.40
N ILE A 96 -9.78 7.24 0.39
CA ILE A 96 -9.98 5.89 -0.14
C ILE A 96 -9.64 5.82 -1.64
N PHE A 97 -10.08 6.80 -2.43
CA PHE A 97 -9.76 6.84 -3.85
C PHE A 97 -8.27 7.04 -4.11
N SER A 98 -7.60 7.89 -3.33
CA SER A 98 -6.15 8.09 -3.41
C SER A 98 -5.38 6.80 -3.09
N VAL A 99 -5.74 6.10 -2.02
CA VAL A 99 -5.12 4.82 -1.65
C VAL A 99 -5.33 3.79 -2.74
N ARG A 100 -6.56 3.67 -3.27
CA ARG A 100 -6.86 2.75 -4.38
C ARG A 100 -6.02 3.07 -5.62
N ASN A 101 -5.92 4.34 -6.00
CA ASN A 101 -5.16 4.77 -7.17
C ASN A 101 -3.66 4.51 -6.98
N SER A 102 -3.13 4.82 -5.80
CA SER A 102 -1.74 4.51 -5.45
C SER A 102 -1.45 3.02 -5.57
N LEU A 103 -2.33 2.16 -5.04
CA LEU A 103 -2.13 0.71 -5.10
C LEU A 103 -2.16 0.21 -6.55
N MET A 104 -3.10 0.68 -7.37
CA MET A 104 -3.19 0.27 -8.78
C MET A 104 -1.95 0.69 -9.55
N LEU A 105 -1.45 1.92 -9.35
CA LEU A 105 -0.22 2.38 -9.99
C LEU A 105 0.98 1.52 -9.60
N THR A 106 1.12 1.17 -8.31
CA THR A 106 2.21 0.31 -7.84
C THR A 106 2.10 -1.11 -8.41
N VAL A 107 0.89 -1.68 -8.47
CA VAL A 107 0.70 -3.01 -9.05
C VAL A 107 1.02 -3.01 -10.55
N ASP A 108 0.52 -2.02 -11.29
CA ASP A 108 0.76 -1.90 -12.73
C ASP A 108 2.26 -1.71 -13.03
N ASP A 109 2.95 -0.87 -12.25
CA ASP A 109 4.41 -0.66 -12.37
C ASP A 109 5.18 -1.96 -12.09
N LEU A 110 4.85 -2.68 -11.01
CA LEU A 110 5.49 -3.95 -10.67
C LEU A 110 5.21 -5.04 -11.70
N LEU A 111 3.98 -5.13 -12.22
CA LEU A 111 3.63 -6.13 -13.23
C LEU A 111 4.33 -5.85 -14.56
N THR A 112 4.36 -4.59 -14.98
CA THR A 112 5.00 -4.20 -16.25
C THR A 112 6.52 -4.33 -16.16
N SER A 113 7.13 -4.01 -15.02
CA SER A 113 8.58 -4.08 -14.85
C SER A 113 9.11 -5.51 -14.64
N LEU A 114 8.37 -6.36 -13.91
CA LEU A 114 8.83 -7.72 -13.59
C LEU A 114 8.40 -8.78 -14.62
N PHE A 115 7.36 -8.50 -15.40
CA PHE A 115 6.75 -9.46 -16.32
C PHE A 115 6.48 -8.81 -17.68
N ASP A 116 7.52 -8.29 -18.32
CA ASP A 116 7.45 -7.69 -19.66
C ASP A 116 7.45 -8.79 -20.75
N TYR A 117 6.49 -9.71 -20.64
CA TYR A 117 6.28 -10.80 -21.58
C TYR A 117 4.80 -11.22 -21.64
N ASP A 118 4.35 -11.70 -22.80
CA ASP A 118 2.94 -12.07 -22.99
C ASP A 118 2.61 -13.49 -22.50
N VAL A 119 3.56 -14.42 -22.56
CA VAL A 119 3.33 -15.85 -22.30
C VAL A 119 4.49 -16.45 -21.49
N GLN A 120 4.16 -17.05 -20.35
CA GLN A 120 5.07 -17.89 -19.58
C GLN A 120 4.67 -19.36 -19.69
N VAL A 121 5.65 -20.22 -19.98
CA VAL A 121 5.48 -21.68 -20.00
C VAL A 121 6.38 -22.30 -18.95
N ASN A 122 5.78 -22.98 -17.98
CA ASN A 122 6.51 -23.73 -16.96
C ASN A 122 6.59 -25.20 -17.38
N PHE A 123 7.81 -25.73 -17.47
CA PHE A 123 8.05 -27.13 -17.82
C PHE A 123 8.20 -28.00 -16.57
N GLU A 124 7.63 -29.21 -16.60
CA GLU A 124 7.75 -30.18 -15.50
C GLU A 124 9.18 -30.74 -15.35
N ARG A 125 9.94 -30.78 -16.45
CA ARG A 125 11.34 -31.22 -16.48
C ARG A 125 12.23 -30.17 -17.13
N THR A 126 13.50 -30.14 -16.74
CA THR A 126 14.49 -29.25 -17.34
C THR A 126 14.78 -29.66 -18.79
N TYR A 127 14.71 -28.70 -19.69
CA TYR A 127 15.12 -28.85 -21.09
C TYR A 127 16.37 -28.03 -21.36
N ARG A 128 17.06 -28.32 -22.46
CA ARG A 128 18.19 -27.50 -22.88
C ARG A 128 17.68 -26.16 -23.41
N ASP A 129 18.19 -25.08 -22.84
CA ASP A 129 17.77 -23.70 -23.11
C ASP A 129 17.72 -23.40 -24.63
N SER A 130 18.79 -23.74 -25.37
CA SER A 130 18.87 -23.55 -26.83
C SER A 130 17.80 -24.28 -27.63
N TYR A 131 17.35 -25.45 -27.17
CA TYR A 131 16.30 -26.21 -27.86
C TYR A 131 14.93 -25.52 -27.68
N VAL A 132 14.60 -25.10 -26.47
CA VAL A 132 13.32 -24.45 -26.16
C VAL A 132 13.21 -23.11 -26.88
N ILE A 133 14.25 -22.28 -26.83
CA ILE A 133 14.28 -20.97 -27.48
C ILE A 133 14.11 -21.12 -28.99
N THR A 134 14.86 -22.05 -29.61
CA THR A 134 14.77 -22.29 -31.07
C THR A 134 13.35 -22.68 -31.46
N GLU A 135 12.68 -23.53 -30.67
CA GLU A 135 11.36 -24.03 -31.01
C GLU A 135 10.24 -23.03 -30.72
N ALA A 136 10.40 -22.19 -29.70
CA ALA A 136 9.51 -21.06 -29.46
C ALA A 136 9.56 -20.06 -30.63
N LEU A 137 10.76 -19.70 -31.11
CA LEU A 137 10.95 -18.76 -32.22
C LEU A 137 10.44 -19.28 -33.58
N ARG A 138 10.16 -20.60 -33.70
CA ARG A 138 9.50 -21.15 -34.91
C ARG A 138 8.00 -20.89 -34.94
N VAL A 139 7.38 -20.56 -33.81
CA VAL A 139 5.94 -20.29 -33.75
C VAL A 139 5.67 -18.91 -34.37
N PRO A 140 4.79 -18.80 -35.38
CA PRO A 140 4.45 -17.52 -35.97
C PRO A 140 3.90 -16.54 -34.94
N GLY A 141 4.47 -15.33 -34.88
CA GLY A 141 4.07 -14.27 -33.96
C GLY A 141 4.94 -14.16 -32.69
N VAL A 142 5.89 -15.08 -32.46
CA VAL A 142 6.87 -14.95 -31.37
C VAL A 142 8.02 -14.05 -31.82
N GLU A 143 8.19 -12.90 -31.17
CA GLU A 143 9.25 -11.92 -31.48
C GLU A 143 10.56 -12.22 -30.73
N ALA A 144 10.46 -12.63 -29.47
CA ALA A 144 11.59 -12.98 -28.63
C ALA A 144 11.21 -14.14 -27.68
N ALA A 145 12.22 -14.91 -27.26
CA ALA A 145 12.04 -16.02 -26.35
C ALA A 145 13.23 -16.14 -25.40
N GLU A 146 12.95 -16.22 -24.10
CA GLU A 146 13.93 -16.46 -23.06
C GLU A 146 13.53 -17.69 -22.25
N THR A 147 14.52 -18.40 -21.72
CA THR A 147 14.31 -19.38 -20.65
C THR A 147 14.78 -18.75 -19.37
N TRP A 148 14.10 -19.03 -18.26
CA TRP A 148 14.54 -18.71 -16.89
C TRP A 148 14.64 -20.00 -16.06
N ARG A 149 15.58 -20.06 -15.11
CA ARG A 149 15.66 -21.16 -14.13
C ARG A 149 15.16 -20.67 -12.79
N THR A 150 14.34 -21.49 -12.13
CA THR A 150 13.78 -21.17 -10.83
C THR A 150 14.14 -22.25 -9.83
N GLY A 151 14.49 -21.86 -8.61
CA GLY A 151 14.71 -22.82 -7.53
C GLY A 151 14.64 -22.17 -6.15
N GLY A 152 14.57 -23.01 -5.12
CA GLY A 152 14.57 -22.54 -3.72
C GLY A 152 15.99 -22.51 -3.16
N VAL A 153 16.32 -21.45 -2.43
CA VAL A 153 17.54 -21.34 -1.63
C VAL A 153 17.17 -20.95 -0.20
N ARG A 154 18.02 -21.25 0.77
CA ARG A 154 17.81 -20.87 2.17
C ARG A 154 19.03 -20.13 2.68
N PRO A 155 18.88 -18.97 3.35
CA PRO A 155 20.01 -18.31 3.98
C PRO A 155 20.50 -19.14 5.18
N VAL A 156 21.81 -19.20 5.35
CA VAL A 156 22.46 -19.81 6.52
C VAL A 156 22.68 -18.71 7.55
N LEU A 157 22.09 -18.88 8.73
CA LEU A 157 22.12 -17.91 9.82
C LEU A 157 23.42 -18.04 10.64
N PRO A 158 23.77 -17.04 11.46
CA PRO A 158 25.00 -17.07 12.27
C PRO A 158 25.08 -18.25 13.27
N ASP A 159 23.94 -18.86 13.61
CA ASP A 159 23.82 -20.03 14.47
C ASP A 159 23.85 -21.36 13.69
N ASP A 160 24.23 -21.33 12.41
CA ASP A 160 24.28 -22.46 11.47
C ASP A 160 22.89 -23.05 11.14
N SER A 161 21.81 -22.37 11.53
CA SER A 161 20.46 -22.76 11.17
C SER A 161 20.04 -22.25 9.79
N GLU A 162 19.06 -22.92 9.18
CA GLU A 162 18.51 -22.51 7.89
C GLU A 162 17.33 -21.56 8.09
N GLY A 163 17.41 -20.38 7.48
CA GLY A 163 16.31 -19.44 7.44
C GLY A 163 15.19 -19.85 6.48
N GLU A 164 14.26 -18.93 6.29
CA GLU A 164 13.12 -19.13 5.41
C GLU A 164 13.54 -19.25 3.94
N SER A 165 12.81 -20.09 3.20
CA SER A 165 13.08 -20.32 1.78
C SER A 165 12.87 -19.05 0.96
N ILE A 166 13.83 -18.76 0.10
CA ILE A 166 13.80 -17.69 -0.90
C ILE A 166 13.67 -18.34 -2.26
N THR A 167 12.78 -17.84 -3.10
CA THR A 167 12.68 -18.29 -4.50
C THR A 167 13.68 -17.49 -5.33
N VAL A 168 14.64 -18.17 -5.95
CA VAL A 168 15.63 -17.58 -6.84
C VAL A 168 15.19 -17.77 -8.29
N PHE A 169 15.23 -16.69 -9.05
CA PHE A 169 15.09 -16.67 -10.50
C PHE A 169 16.45 -16.36 -11.11
N ALA A 170 17.03 -17.35 -11.79
CA ALA A 170 18.23 -17.17 -12.59
C ALA A 170 17.82 -16.77 -14.00
N VAL A 171 18.16 -15.54 -14.37
CA VAL A 171 17.74 -14.89 -15.61
C VAL A 171 18.96 -14.55 -16.48
N PRO A 172 18.78 -14.37 -17.80
CA PRO A 172 19.84 -13.84 -18.65
C PRO A 172 20.19 -12.42 -18.19
N PRO A 173 21.47 -12.05 -18.08
CA PRO A 173 21.87 -10.71 -17.61
C PRO A 173 21.44 -9.60 -18.57
N ASP A 174 21.21 -9.93 -19.84
CA ASP A 174 20.71 -9.08 -20.92
C ASP A 174 19.21 -9.26 -21.19
N THR A 175 18.45 -9.76 -20.21
CA THR A 175 17.00 -9.96 -20.35
C THR A 175 16.30 -8.66 -20.78
N VAL A 176 15.46 -8.77 -21.81
CA VAL A 176 14.56 -7.69 -22.24
C VAL A 176 13.14 -7.89 -21.73
N MET A 177 12.87 -9.07 -21.15
CA MET A 177 11.57 -9.47 -20.62
C MET A 177 11.33 -8.96 -19.19
N MET A 178 12.28 -8.20 -18.65
CA MET A 178 12.21 -7.63 -17.31
C MET A 178 13.07 -6.36 -17.21
N ASN A 179 12.51 -5.31 -16.63
CA ASN A 179 13.21 -4.08 -16.31
C ASN A 179 12.84 -3.62 -14.89
N PRO A 180 13.36 -4.32 -13.85
CA PRO A 180 12.93 -4.11 -12.49
C PRO A 180 13.38 -2.73 -11.97
N ASN A 181 12.47 -2.05 -11.26
CA ASN A 181 12.81 -0.82 -10.58
C ASN A 181 13.65 -1.14 -9.33
N ILE A 182 14.93 -0.77 -9.35
CA ILE A 182 15.86 -1.03 -8.25
C ILE A 182 15.77 0.09 -7.23
N THR A 183 15.31 -0.22 -6.02
CA THR A 183 15.22 0.72 -4.91
C THR A 183 16.60 1.12 -4.42
N GLU A 184 17.52 0.14 -4.33
CA GLU A 184 18.89 0.35 -3.86
C GLU A 184 19.89 -0.48 -4.65
N GLY A 185 21.07 0.07 -4.92
CA GLY A 185 22.13 -0.63 -5.65
C GLY A 185 21.94 -0.62 -7.16
N ARG A 186 22.09 -1.79 -7.80
CA ARG A 186 21.96 -1.95 -9.25
C ARG A 186 21.40 -3.32 -9.63
N TRP A 187 20.97 -3.43 -10.89
CA TRP A 187 20.66 -4.71 -11.50
C TRP A 187 21.92 -5.55 -11.77
N LEU A 188 21.71 -6.82 -12.09
CA LEU A 188 22.75 -7.80 -12.43
C LEU A 188 23.48 -7.39 -13.71
N LEU A 189 24.79 -7.64 -13.74
CA LEU A 189 25.62 -7.43 -14.92
C LEU A 189 26.14 -8.79 -15.45
N PRO A 190 26.43 -8.92 -16.76
CA PRO A 190 26.94 -10.18 -17.33
C PRO A 190 28.24 -10.68 -16.68
N GLU A 191 29.09 -9.79 -16.19
CA GLU A 191 30.36 -10.11 -15.53
C GLU A 191 30.21 -10.55 -14.06
N ASP A 192 29.01 -10.45 -13.48
CA ASP A 192 28.78 -10.84 -12.09
C ASP A 192 28.79 -12.37 -11.92
N GLN A 193 29.65 -12.86 -11.02
CA GLN A 193 29.78 -14.30 -10.73
C GLN A 193 28.86 -14.79 -9.61
N ASN A 194 28.79 -14.06 -8.49
CA ASN A 194 27.99 -14.43 -7.31
C ASN A 194 27.19 -13.22 -6.83
N ALA A 195 26.59 -12.48 -7.76
CA ALA A 195 25.72 -11.36 -7.43
C ALA A 195 24.27 -11.82 -7.27
N ILE A 196 23.58 -11.23 -6.30
CA ILE A 196 22.16 -11.46 -6.08
C ILE A 196 21.44 -10.13 -5.87
N VAL A 197 20.29 -9.98 -6.51
CA VAL A 197 19.35 -8.90 -6.25
C VAL A 197 18.22 -9.46 -5.40
N MET A 198 17.91 -8.81 -4.28
CA MET A 198 16.93 -9.31 -3.33
C MET A 198 15.64 -8.49 -3.36
N SER A 199 14.52 -9.16 -3.10
CA SER A 199 13.26 -8.47 -2.83
C SER A 199 13.29 -7.76 -1.48
N THR A 200 12.53 -6.66 -1.35
CA THR A 200 12.29 -6.00 -0.05
C THR A 200 11.72 -6.97 1.00
N GLY A 201 10.90 -7.94 0.60
CA GLY A 201 10.36 -8.95 1.51
C GLY A 201 11.42 -9.88 2.13
N VAL A 202 12.59 -10.04 1.50
CA VAL A 202 13.73 -10.73 2.14
C VAL A 202 14.42 -9.79 3.12
N MET A 203 14.63 -8.53 2.72
CA MET A 203 15.35 -7.54 3.52
C MET A 203 14.62 -7.18 4.82
N ASP A 204 13.28 -7.16 4.82
CA ASP A 204 12.46 -6.86 6.01
C ASP A 204 12.70 -7.84 7.17
N ASP A 205 13.04 -9.10 6.86
CA ASP A 205 13.32 -10.15 7.86
C ASP A 205 14.81 -10.22 8.25
N THR A 206 15.68 -9.54 7.50
CA THR A 206 17.12 -9.49 7.74
C THR A 206 17.61 -8.03 7.73
N PRO A 207 17.22 -7.20 8.71
CA PRO A 207 17.48 -5.76 8.72
C PRO A 207 18.97 -5.40 8.84
N ASP A 208 19.81 -6.36 9.23
CA ASP A 208 21.26 -6.16 9.35
C ASP A 208 22.00 -6.31 8.00
N LEU A 209 21.30 -6.77 6.94
CA LEU A 209 21.87 -6.91 5.60
C LEU A 209 21.54 -5.67 4.76
N ALA A 210 22.53 -5.22 4.00
CA ALA A 210 22.40 -4.11 3.05
C ALA A 210 23.03 -4.46 1.70
N VAL A 211 22.80 -3.60 0.70
CA VAL A 211 23.52 -3.68 -0.57
C VAL A 211 25.03 -3.55 -0.32
N GLY A 212 25.79 -4.50 -0.85
CA GLY A 212 27.23 -4.61 -0.67
C GLY A 212 27.64 -5.76 0.25
N ASP A 213 26.73 -6.21 1.12
CA ASP A 213 27.02 -7.29 2.06
C ASP A 213 27.02 -8.66 1.37
N GLU A 214 27.64 -9.61 2.05
CA GLU A 214 27.66 -11.02 1.66
C GLU A 214 26.72 -11.85 2.52
N ILE A 215 26.04 -12.79 1.87
CA ILE A 215 25.14 -13.75 2.50
C ILE A 215 25.50 -15.16 2.04
N VAL A 216 25.47 -16.10 2.99
CA VAL A 216 25.63 -17.52 2.68
C VAL A 216 24.25 -18.11 2.39
N LEU A 217 24.09 -18.65 1.19
CA LEU A 217 22.88 -19.33 0.76
C LEU A 217 23.17 -20.81 0.52
N LYS A 218 22.33 -21.66 1.09
CA LYS A 218 22.32 -23.09 0.82
C LYS A 218 21.55 -23.37 -0.47
N VAL A 219 22.25 -23.82 -1.50
CA VAL A 219 21.74 -24.16 -2.82
C VAL A 219 21.93 -25.66 -3.04
N ARG A 220 20.83 -26.42 -3.14
CA ARG A 220 20.87 -27.89 -3.29
C ARG A 220 21.77 -28.63 -2.29
N GLY A 221 21.90 -28.10 -1.07
CA GLY A 221 22.70 -28.70 0.00
C GLY A 221 24.15 -28.22 0.08
N HIS A 222 24.58 -27.34 -0.83
CA HIS A 222 25.90 -26.69 -0.79
C HIS A 222 25.78 -25.25 -0.34
N ASP A 223 26.68 -24.83 0.55
CA ASP A 223 26.75 -23.46 1.03
C ASP A 223 27.55 -22.63 0.04
N THR A 224 26.94 -21.54 -0.42
CA THR A 224 27.53 -20.65 -1.42
C THR A 224 27.39 -19.20 -0.97
N THR A 225 28.46 -18.43 -1.09
CA THR A 225 28.46 -17.01 -0.70
C THR A 225 28.02 -16.16 -1.88
N TRP A 226 27.11 -15.22 -1.61
CA TRP A 226 26.53 -14.30 -2.58
C TRP A 226 26.65 -12.87 -2.08
N ARG A 227 26.96 -11.94 -2.98
CA ARG A 227 26.99 -10.51 -2.69
C ARG A 227 25.70 -9.86 -3.12
N ILE A 228 25.06 -9.15 -2.20
CA ILE A 228 23.84 -8.39 -2.48
C ILE A 228 24.22 -7.16 -3.29
N VAL A 229 23.81 -7.09 -4.56
CA VAL A 229 24.16 -5.96 -5.45
C VAL A 229 23.01 -4.99 -5.64
N GLY A 230 21.79 -5.39 -5.28
CA GLY A 230 20.63 -4.51 -5.30
C GLY A 230 19.44 -5.05 -4.53
N VAL A 231 18.50 -4.15 -4.27
CA VAL A 231 17.20 -4.45 -3.64
C VAL A 231 16.09 -3.90 -4.52
N MET A 232 15.07 -4.71 -4.76
CA MET A 232 13.91 -4.34 -5.56
C MET A 232 12.59 -4.60 -4.81
N PRO A 233 11.54 -3.80 -5.04
CA PRO A 233 10.25 -4.02 -4.41
C PRO A 233 9.58 -5.28 -4.98
N THR A 234 8.82 -6.00 -4.14
CA THR A 234 8.00 -7.13 -4.58
C THR A 234 6.55 -7.02 -4.12
N ILE A 235 5.67 -7.68 -4.86
CA ILE A 235 4.25 -7.73 -4.56
C ILE A 235 4.04 -8.58 -3.30
N GLY A 236 3.33 -8.02 -2.32
CA GLY A 236 2.83 -8.76 -1.16
C GLY A 236 3.90 -9.33 -0.21
N GLY A 237 5.11 -8.75 -0.19
CA GLY A 237 6.20 -9.23 0.66
C GLY A 237 6.80 -10.55 0.18
N SER A 238 6.63 -10.89 -1.09
CA SER A 238 7.17 -12.13 -1.67
C SER A 238 8.70 -12.19 -1.52
N ARG A 239 9.20 -13.33 -1.04
CA ARG A 239 10.63 -13.58 -0.82
C ARG A 239 11.31 -14.08 -2.09
N TRP A 240 11.60 -13.15 -3.00
CA TRP A 240 12.24 -13.43 -4.27
C TRP A 240 13.67 -12.91 -4.30
N ALA A 241 14.49 -13.57 -5.10
CA ALA A 241 15.82 -13.11 -5.42
C ALA A 241 16.16 -13.44 -6.87
N TYR A 242 17.03 -12.64 -7.47
CA TYR A 242 17.40 -12.74 -8.87
C TYR A 242 18.91 -12.83 -8.99
N THR A 243 19.37 -13.70 -9.87
CA THR A 243 20.80 -13.89 -10.15
C THR A 243 21.02 -14.24 -11.62
N THR A 244 22.28 -14.31 -12.05
CA THR A 244 22.63 -14.70 -13.41
C THR A 244 22.58 -16.22 -13.58
N TYR A 245 22.30 -16.65 -14.80
CA TYR A 245 22.29 -18.06 -15.18
C TYR A 245 23.54 -18.83 -14.80
N ASP A 246 24.70 -18.24 -15.09
CA ASP A 246 26.00 -18.86 -14.87
C ASP A 246 26.32 -19.00 -13.38
N ALA A 247 26.00 -17.97 -12.60
CA ALA A 247 26.15 -17.97 -11.16
C ALA A 247 25.35 -19.10 -10.50
N TYR A 248 24.06 -19.20 -10.83
CA TYR A 248 23.18 -20.21 -10.26
C TYR A 248 23.59 -21.62 -10.69
N GLY A 249 23.94 -21.80 -11.97
CA GLY A 249 24.40 -23.08 -12.50
C GLY A 249 25.73 -23.57 -11.89
N GLN A 250 26.60 -22.66 -11.46
CA GLN A 250 27.82 -23.00 -10.72
C GLN A 250 27.51 -23.39 -9.27
N ALA A 251 26.60 -22.67 -8.60
CA ALA A 251 26.20 -22.96 -7.22
C ALA A 251 25.45 -24.28 -7.04
N GLU A 252 24.85 -24.83 -8.10
CA GLU A 252 24.18 -26.13 -8.06
C GLU A 252 25.13 -27.34 -8.15
N ARG A 253 26.42 -27.14 -8.45
CA ARG A 253 27.41 -28.21 -8.65
C ARG A 253 28.19 -28.52 -7.39
#